data_AF-A0A967WTU7-F1
#
_entry.id   AF-A0A967WTU7-F1
#
_cell.length_a   1.000
_cell.length_b   1.000
_cell.length_c   1.000
_cell.angle_alpha   90.00
_cell.angle_beta   90.00
_cell.angle_gamma   90.00
#
_symmetry.space_group_name_H-M   'P 1'
#
loop_
_entity.id
_entity.type
_entity.pdbx_description
1 polymer ?
#
loop_
_entity_poly.entity_id
_entity_poly.type
_entity_poly.pdbx_seq_one_letter_code
_entity_poly.pdbx_strand_id
1 'polypeptide(L)'
;MPLGRSGRVPVLPTLQLADHPEVFVIGDAAYLEEEGQPLPMMAPVAIQMAERAVANILRLIQGEGLQTFDYRDPGSLATIGRNAAVARIGGF
;
A
#
# COMPACT_ATOMS: atom_id res chain seq x y z
N MET A 1 -6.53 -17.35 7.97
CA MET A 1 -5.76 -16.15 8.37
C MET A 1 -6.58 -15.33 9.34
N PRO A 2 -6.02 -14.88 10.47
CA PRO A 2 -6.67 -13.86 11.29
C PRO A 2 -6.75 -12.56 10.47
N LEU A 3 -7.94 -11.97 10.40
CA LEU A 3 -8.11 -10.63 9.84
C LEU A 3 -7.62 -9.62 10.88
N GLY A 4 -6.78 -8.69 10.45
CA GLY A 4 -6.35 -7.54 11.23
C GLY A 4 -7.47 -6.51 11.39
N ARG A 5 -7.13 -5.35 11.95
CA ARG A 5 -8.08 -4.27 12.25
C ARG A 5 -8.83 -3.85 10.98
N SER A 6 -10.16 -3.77 11.08
CA SER A 6 -11.08 -3.44 9.98
C SER A 6 -11.19 -4.50 8.87
N GLY A 7 -10.86 -5.77 9.14
CA GLY A 7 -11.03 -6.85 8.16
C GLY A 7 -9.93 -6.96 7.11
N ARG A 8 -8.79 -6.29 7.34
CA ARG A 8 -7.64 -6.25 6.43
C ARG A 8 -6.57 -7.25 6.86
N VAL A 9 -5.79 -7.77 5.93
CA VAL A 9 -4.76 -8.79 6.20
C VAL A 9 -3.43 -8.12 6.57
N PRO A 10 -2.86 -8.37 7.77
CA PRO A 10 -1.54 -7.87 8.13
C PRO A 10 -0.47 -8.39 7.17
N VAL A 11 0.35 -7.48 6.65
CA VAL A 11 1.48 -7.80 5.76
C VAL A 11 2.80 -7.32 6.36
N LEU A 12 3.89 -7.95 5.94
CA LEU A 12 5.24 -7.45 6.18
C LEU A 12 5.49 -6.15 5.39
N PRO A 13 6.53 -5.37 5.73
CA PRO A 13 6.92 -4.19 4.94
C PRO A 13 7.23 -4.49 3.46
N THR A 14 7.54 -5.74 3.13
CA THR A 14 7.74 -6.23 1.75
C THR A 14 6.43 -6.57 1.01
N LEU A 15 5.27 -6.33 1.64
CA LEU A 15 3.91 -6.62 1.18
C LEU A 15 3.53 -8.11 1.14
N GLN A 16 4.35 -8.95 1.76
CA GLN A 16 4.11 -10.39 1.86
C GLN A 16 3.33 -10.77 3.12
N LEU A 17 2.67 -11.91 3.08
CA LEU A 17 2.16 -12.55 4.29
C LEU A 17 3.32 -13.15 5.10
N ALA A 18 3.30 -12.97 6.42
CA ALA A 18 4.37 -13.47 7.29
C ALA A 18 4.52 -15.01 7.22
N ASP A 19 3.39 -15.72 7.19
CA ASP A 19 3.36 -17.19 7.15
C ASP A 19 3.41 -17.77 5.72
N HIS A 20 3.25 -16.92 4.70
CA HIS A 20 3.20 -17.30 3.28
C HIS A 20 3.99 -16.28 2.45
N PRO A 21 5.34 -16.32 2.47
CA PRO A 21 6.18 -15.33 1.79
C PRO A 21 6.00 -15.33 0.26
N GLU A 22 5.48 -16.40 -0.34
CA GLU A 22 5.13 -16.46 -1.75
C GLU A 22 3.88 -15.63 -2.11
N VAL A 23 3.09 -15.20 -1.11
CA VAL A 23 1.83 -14.49 -1.30
C VAL A 23 1.99 -13.01 -0.95
N PHE A 24 1.60 -12.15 -1.89
CA PHE A 24 1.55 -10.70 -1.71
C PHE A 24 0.09 -10.24 -1.57
N VAL A 25 -0.16 -9.33 -0.63
CA VAL A 25 -1.47 -8.68 -0.47
C VAL A 25 -1.29 -7.17 -0.55
N ILE A 26 -2.10 -6.52 -1.38
CA ILE A 26 -1.98 -5.09 -1.71
C ILE A 26 -3.35 -4.40 -1.67
N GLY A 27 -3.32 -3.07 -1.73
CA GLY A 27 -4.52 -2.24 -1.76
C GLY A 27 -5.36 -2.39 -0.50
N ASP A 28 -6.67 -2.26 -0.65
CA ASP A 28 -7.62 -2.21 0.48
C ASP A 28 -7.67 -3.50 1.31
N ALA A 29 -7.21 -4.62 0.77
CA ALA A 29 -7.11 -5.88 1.49
C ALA A 29 -5.92 -5.91 2.45
N ALA A 30 -4.89 -5.08 2.26
CA ALA A 30 -3.67 -5.09 3.05
C ALA A 30 -3.77 -4.18 4.29
N TYR A 31 -3.20 -4.65 5.40
CA TYR A 31 -2.94 -3.85 6.59
C TYR A 31 -1.43 -3.68 6.76
N LEU A 32 -0.96 -2.46 6.55
CA LEU A 32 0.42 -2.05 6.79
C LEU A 32 0.37 -0.67 7.47
N GLU A 33 1.24 -0.50 8.46
CA GLU A 33 1.41 0.77 9.17
C GLU A 33 2.68 1.47 8.72
N GLU A 34 2.61 2.77 8.58
CA GLU A 34 3.74 3.68 8.38
C GLU A 34 3.65 4.73 9.50
N GLU A 35 4.75 4.97 10.21
CA GLU A 35 4.80 5.89 11.36
C GLU A 35 3.72 5.62 12.44
N GLY A 36 3.36 4.35 12.63
CA GLY A 36 2.35 3.92 13.61
C GLY A 36 0.91 4.22 13.21
N GLN A 37 0.67 4.62 11.96
CA GLN A 37 -0.67 4.82 11.40
C GLN A 37 -0.91 3.85 10.24
N PRO A 38 -2.12 3.26 10.13
CA PRO A 38 -2.44 2.42 8.99
C PRO A 38 -2.48 3.25 7.71
N LEU A 39 -1.90 2.71 6.64
CA LEU A 39 -1.98 3.35 5.34
C LEU A 39 -3.45 3.56 4.91
N PRO A 40 -3.73 4.68 4.22
CA PRO A 40 -5.09 5.01 3.81
C PRO A 40 -5.56 4.07 2.69
N MET A 41 -6.85 3.72 2.72
CA MET A 41 -7.51 2.91 1.69
C MET A 41 -7.85 3.79 0.49
N MET A 42 -6.85 4.09 -0.34
CA MET A 42 -6.98 4.96 -1.50
C MET A 42 -6.26 4.39 -2.73
N ALA A 43 -6.76 4.73 -3.91
CA ALA A 43 -6.19 4.28 -5.18
C ALA A 43 -4.67 4.56 -5.34
N PRO A 44 -4.12 5.73 -4.95
CA PRO A 44 -2.68 5.97 -5.05
C PRO A 44 -1.84 5.00 -4.22
N VAL A 45 -2.32 4.61 -3.02
CA VAL A 45 -1.66 3.62 -2.18
C VAL A 45 -1.67 2.26 -2.86
N ALA A 46 -2.83 1.82 -3.36
CA ALA A 46 -2.95 0.54 -4.04
C ALA A 46 -2.05 0.44 -5.29
N ILE A 47 -1.96 1.51 -6.07
CA ILE A 47 -1.10 1.59 -7.25
C ILE A 47 0.37 1.47 -6.85
N GLN A 48 0.84 2.25 -5.88
CA GLN A 48 2.24 2.19 -5.44
C GLN A 48 2.56 0.83 -4.78
N MET A 49 1.62 0.23 -4.05
CA MET A 49 1.79 -1.13 -3.52
C MET A 49 1.94 -2.15 -4.65
N ALA A 50 1.17 -2.02 -5.73
CA ALA A 50 1.31 -2.89 -6.89
C ALA A 50 2.69 -2.76 -7.55
N GLU A 51 3.19 -1.53 -7.73
CA GLU A 51 4.54 -1.27 -8.26
C GLU A 51 5.61 -1.97 -7.41
N ARG A 52 5.50 -1.86 -6.08
CA ARG A 52 6.44 -2.53 -5.16
C ARG A 52 6.31 -4.05 -5.19
N ALA A 53 5.09 -4.58 -5.19
CA ALA A 53 4.84 -6.02 -5.25
C ALA A 53 5.42 -6.62 -6.53
N VAL A 54 5.21 -6.00 -7.69
CA VAL A 54 5.78 -6.45 -8.97
C VAL A 54 7.32 -6.44 -8.90
N ALA A 55 7.93 -5.37 -8.39
CA ALA A 55 9.37 -5.30 -8.22
C ALA A 55 9.89 -6.44 -7.33
N ASN A 56 9.23 -6.71 -6.20
CA ASN A 56 9.59 -7.78 -5.28
C ASN A 56 9.37 -9.17 -5.87
N ILE A 57 8.32 -9.40 -6.65
CA ILE A 57 8.09 -10.67 -7.35
C ILE A 57 9.24 -10.96 -8.33
N LEU A 58 9.66 -9.95 -9.11
CA LEU A 58 10.79 -10.11 -10.03
C LEU A 58 12.11 -10.40 -9.29
N ARG A 59 12.36 -9.70 -8.17
CA ARG A 59 13.53 -9.94 -7.32
C ARG A 59 13.52 -11.34 -6.72
N LEU A 60 12.37 -11.79 -6.24
CA LEU A 60 12.20 -13.15 -5.71
C LEU A 60 12.52 -14.21 -6.76
N ILE A 61 12.04 -14.06 -7.98
CA ILE A 61 12.34 -14.96 -9.11
C ILE A 61 13.86 -15.00 -9.39
N GLN A 62 14.55 -13.88 -9.21
CA GLN A 62 16.00 -13.75 -9.43
C GLN A 62 16.85 -14.15 -8.21
N GLY A 63 16.23 -14.51 -7.08
CA GLY A 63 16.95 -14.80 -5.85
C GLY A 63 17.55 -13.57 -5.16
N GLU A 64 17.05 -12.38 -5.48
CA GLU A 64 17.48 -11.12 -4.88
C GLU A 64 16.69 -10.77 -3.62
N GLY A 65 17.31 -10.01 -2.71
CA GLY A 65 16.65 -9.53 -1.50
C GLY A 65 15.52 -8.55 -1.80
N LEU A 66 14.39 -8.67 -1.11
CA LEU A 66 13.19 -7.85 -1.31
C LEU A 66 13.33 -6.44 -0.75
N GLN A 67 12.48 -5.54 -1.21
CA GLN A 67 12.48 -4.14 -0.80
C GLN A 67 11.21 -3.79 -0.03
N THR A 68 11.33 -2.89 0.94
CA THR A 68 10.21 -2.37 1.72
C THR A 68 9.34 -1.43 0.91
N PHE A 69 8.05 -1.42 1.18
CA PHE A 69 7.11 -0.43 0.66
C PHE A 69 7.15 0.83 1.51
N ASP A 70 7.17 1.99 0.85
CA ASP A 70 7.11 3.32 1.46
C ASP A 70 6.12 4.14 0.61
N TYR A 71 5.10 4.74 1.23
CA TYR A 71 4.08 5.47 0.48
C TYR A 71 4.53 6.91 0.22
N ARG A 72 4.43 7.34 -1.04
CA ARG A 72 4.65 8.75 -1.42
C ARG A 72 3.31 9.41 -1.67
N ASP A 73 2.83 10.22 -0.73
CA ASP A 73 1.57 10.95 -0.86
C ASP A 73 1.66 11.97 -2.01
N PRO A 74 0.94 11.78 -3.13
CA PRO A 74 0.91 12.76 -4.21
C PRO A 74 -0.01 13.95 -3.89
N GLY A 75 -0.69 13.92 -2.73
CA GLY A 75 -1.80 14.81 -2.41
C GLY A 75 -3.16 14.16 -2.70
N SER A 76 -4.23 14.87 -2.36
CA SER A 76 -5.60 14.42 -2.55
C SER A 76 -6.48 15.50 -3.18
N LEU A 77 -7.45 15.07 -3.97
CA LEU A 77 -8.49 15.92 -4.58
C LEU A 77 -9.85 15.28 -4.34
N ALA A 78 -10.76 16.02 -3.71
CA ALA A 78 -12.15 15.62 -3.55
C ALA A 78 -13.05 16.54 -4.38
N THR A 79 -13.72 16.00 -5.39
CA THR A 79 -14.68 16.75 -6.20
C THR A 79 -16.03 16.81 -5.50
N ILE A 80 -16.59 18.02 -5.35
CA ILE A 80 -17.90 18.26 -4.74
C ILE A 80 -18.99 18.30 -5.83
N GLY A 81 -18.65 18.79 -7.03
CA GLY A 81 -19.55 18.86 -8.18
C GLY A 81 -18.81 19.31 -9.43
N ARG A 82 -19.54 19.50 -10.54
CA ARG A 82 -18.95 19.79 -11.87
C ARG A 82 -17.97 20.98 -11.87
N ASN A 83 -18.16 21.95 -10.97
CA ASN A 83 -17.38 23.19 -10.91
C ASN A 83 -16.70 23.43 -9.54
N ALA A 84 -16.63 22.43 -8.65
CA ALA A 84 -16.06 22.62 -7.31
C ALA A 84 -15.31 21.38 -6.82
N ALA A 85 -14.13 21.60 -6.25
CA ALA A 85 -13.32 20.58 -5.62
C ALA A 85 -12.45 21.18 -4.49
N VAL A 86 -12.02 20.33 -3.57
CA VAL A 86 -11.03 20.64 -2.53
C VAL A 86 -9.79 19.81 -2.80
N ALA A 87 -8.63 20.47 -2.89
CA ALA A 87 -7.36 19.83 -3.14
C ALA A 87 -6.37 20.10 -2.00
N ARG A 88 -5.57 19.09 -1.65
CA ARG A 88 -4.36 19.20 -0.84
C ARG A 88 -3.21 18.69 -1.70
N ILE A 89 -2.37 19.60 -2.20
CA ILE A 89 -1.26 19.31 -3.14
C ILE A 89 -0.02 20.02 -2.63
N GLY A 90 1.11 19.31 -2.52
CA GLY A 90 2.34 19.82 -1.90
C GLY A 90 2.23 19.80 -0.37
N GLY A 91 3.11 19.03 0.28
CA GLY A 91 3.10 18.90 1.74
C GLY A 91 3.35 20.25 2.43
N PHE A 92 2.54 20.53 3.45
CA PHE A 92 2.90 21.40 4.58
C PHE A 92 2.91 20.52 5.83
#